data_AF-A0A9J6QMT0-F1
#
_entry.id   AF-A0A9J6QMT0-F1
#
_cell.length_a   1.000
_cell.length_b   1.000
_cell.length_c   1.000
_cell.angle_alpha   90.00
_cell.angle_beta   90.00
_cell.angle_gamma   90.00
#
_symmetry.space_group_name_H-M   'P 1'
#
loop_
_entity.id
_entity.type
_entity.pdbx_description
1 polymer ?
#
loop_
_entity_poly.entity_id
_entity_poly.type
_entity_poly.pdbx_seq_one_letter_code
_entity_poly.pdbx_strand_id
1 'polypeptide(L)'
;MDKLSAVMIGAICALLCISGAVVYGTWFSQEDEAAYVSSIEQVEEEMALASIAMNDDAQVINGGGADMWVRAKVESPDTENANRNVNIVGKDYQLISDTITADPSEAERKSGVWTLEEDGYYYYSIPVSPGEQSKSLFTSVTGPVGANHEGAASVKVQAEAVQVNWISKKAKSGKEAFSLFRAYQPLQEYKGKFV
;
A
#
# COMPACT_ATOMS: atom_id res chain seq x y z
N MET A 1 6.41 -29.73 -70.29
CA MET A 1 6.03 -29.03 -69.04
C MET A 1 4.51 -29.04 -69.01
N ASP A 2 3.94 -29.87 -68.16
CA ASP A 2 2.50 -30.14 -68.20
C ASP A 2 1.71 -28.93 -67.76
N LYS A 3 0.57 -28.66 -68.42
CA LYS A 3 -0.32 -27.54 -68.09
C LYS A 3 -0.70 -27.55 -66.59
N LEU A 4 -0.77 -28.74 -66.00
CA LEU A 4 -1.00 -28.95 -64.57
C LEU A 4 0.17 -28.43 -63.70
N SER A 5 1.41 -28.64 -64.13
CA SER A 5 2.61 -28.22 -63.40
C SER A 5 2.78 -26.69 -63.44
N ALA A 6 2.47 -26.06 -64.59
CA ALA A 6 2.46 -24.60 -64.71
C ALA A 6 1.41 -23.93 -63.81
N VAL A 7 0.21 -24.54 -63.71
CA VAL A 7 -0.86 -24.05 -62.82
C VAL A 7 -0.49 -24.18 -61.34
N MET A 8 0.12 -25.30 -60.94
CA MET A 8 0.56 -25.52 -59.56
C MET A 8 1.68 -24.56 -59.14
N ILE A 9 2.65 -24.32 -60.02
CA ILE A 9 3.72 -23.34 -59.75
C ILE A 9 3.13 -21.92 -59.64
N GLY A 10 2.19 -21.56 -60.51
CA GLY A 10 1.48 -20.28 -60.42
C GLY A 10 0.72 -20.11 -59.10
N ALA A 11 0.04 -21.15 -58.63
CA ALA A 11 -0.68 -21.14 -57.35
C ALA A 11 0.26 -20.98 -56.15
N ILE A 12 1.42 -21.64 -56.16
CA ILE A 12 2.43 -21.53 -55.09
C ILE A 12 3.02 -20.11 -55.07
N CYS A 13 3.35 -19.54 -56.24
CA CYS A 13 3.83 -18.16 -56.31
C CYS A 13 2.79 -17.16 -55.81
N ALA A 14 1.50 -17.36 -56.14
CA ALA A 14 0.42 -16.51 -55.64
C ALA A 14 0.29 -16.60 -54.11
N LEU A 15 0.38 -17.80 -53.53
CA LEU A 15 0.33 -17.99 -52.07
C LEU A 15 1.52 -17.35 -51.36
N LEU A 16 2.73 -17.41 -51.94
CA LEU A 16 3.92 -16.74 -51.39
C LEU A 16 3.81 -15.21 -51.44
N CYS A 17 3.23 -14.66 -52.51
CA CYS A 17 2.98 -13.22 -52.58
C CYS A 17 1.93 -12.76 -51.57
N ILE A 18 0.86 -13.55 -51.36
CA ILE A 18 -0.17 -13.24 -50.37
C ILE A 18 0.39 -13.33 -48.95
N SER A 19 1.17 -14.38 -48.63
CA SER A 19 1.79 -14.50 -47.30
C SER A 19 2.81 -13.40 -47.04
N GLY A 20 3.61 -13.03 -48.06
CA GLY A 20 4.51 -11.88 -47.98
C GLY A 20 3.79 -10.56 -47.73
N ALA A 21 2.65 -10.33 -48.39
CA ALA A 21 1.82 -9.13 -48.19
C ALA A 21 1.18 -9.10 -46.79
N VAL A 22 0.73 -10.24 -46.27
CA VAL A 22 0.17 -10.34 -44.91
C VAL A 22 1.25 -10.07 -43.86
N VAL A 23 2.45 -10.64 -44.01
CA VAL A 23 3.57 -10.40 -43.09
C VAL A 23 4.06 -8.95 -43.19
N TYR A 24 4.13 -8.37 -44.39
CA TYR A 24 4.50 -6.97 -44.56
C TYR A 24 3.46 -6.04 -43.92
N GLY A 25 2.15 -6.34 -44.05
CA GLY A 25 1.10 -5.61 -43.36
C GLY A 25 1.18 -5.72 -41.83
N THR A 26 1.51 -6.89 -41.28
CA THR A 26 1.61 -7.05 -39.81
C THR A 26 2.91 -6.49 -39.22
N TRP A 27 4.02 -6.49 -39.96
CA TRP A 27 5.32 -5.99 -39.48
C TRP A 27 5.59 -4.51 -39.81
N PHE A 28 5.07 -4.00 -40.93
CA PHE A 28 5.37 -2.65 -41.43
C PHE A 28 4.15 -1.73 -41.59
N SER A 29 2.92 -2.22 -41.42
CA SER A 29 1.74 -1.35 -41.20
C SER A 29 1.38 -1.18 -39.72
N GLN A 30 2.33 -1.48 -38.81
CA GLN A 30 2.26 -1.05 -37.42
C GLN A 30 2.89 0.36 -37.26
N GLU A 31 2.54 1.27 -38.17
CA GLU A 31 2.56 2.72 -37.92
C GLU A 31 1.07 3.12 -37.87
N ASP A 32 0.66 3.71 -36.75
CA ASP A 32 -0.71 4.16 -36.41
C ASP A 32 -1.72 3.15 -35.85
N GLU A 33 -1.25 2.18 -35.06
CA GLU A 33 -1.99 1.85 -33.84
C GLU A 33 -1.15 2.30 -32.66
N ALA A 34 -1.36 3.56 -32.26
CA ALA A 34 -1.21 3.90 -30.86
C ALA A 34 -2.00 2.85 -30.11
N ALA A 35 -1.30 1.88 -29.54
CA ALA A 35 -1.84 0.95 -28.60
C ALA A 35 -2.61 1.81 -27.60
N TYR A 36 -3.94 1.77 -27.68
CA TYR A 36 -4.78 2.18 -26.57
C TYR A 36 -4.57 1.07 -25.56
N VAL A 37 -3.40 1.13 -24.92
CA VAL A 37 -3.07 0.38 -23.72
C VAL A 37 -4.25 0.64 -22.80
N SER A 38 -4.78 -0.43 -22.23
CA SER A 38 -5.78 -0.45 -21.17
C SER A 38 -5.29 0.22 -19.87
N SER A 39 -4.52 1.31 -19.99
CA SER A 39 -3.84 2.02 -18.91
C SER A 39 -4.75 2.93 -18.11
N ILE A 40 -6.07 2.87 -18.32
CA ILE A 40 -7.03 3.62 -17.52
C ILE A 40 -7.64 2.72 -16.42
N GLU A 41 -7.92 1.44 -16.69
CA GLU A 41 -8.46 0.54 -15.64
C GLU A 41 -7.41 0.20 -14.57
N GLN A 42 -6.13 0.07 -14.93
CA GLN A 42 -5.06 -0.18 -13.94
C GLN A 42 -4.76 1.03 -13.04
N VAL A 43 -5.17 2.24 -13.43
CA VAL A 43 -4.91 3.47 -12.65
C VAL A 43 -6.09 3.83 -11.75
N GLU A 44 -7.32 3.43 -12.09
CA GLU A 44 -8.47 3.58 -11.17
C GLU A 44 -8.39 2.64 -9.97
N GLU A 45 -7.79 1.44 -10.12
CA GLU A 45 -7.60 0.49 -9.01
C GLU A 45 -6.56 0.99 -7.98
N GLU A 46 -5.71 1.96 -8.32
CA GLU A 46 -4.67 2.52 -7.44
C GLU A 46 -5.12 3.71 -6.55
N MET A 47 -6.38 4.15 -6.66
CA MET A 47 -6.82 5.40 -6.00
C MET A 47 -8.09 5.29 -5.16
N ALA A 48 -8.40 4.10 -4.63
CA ALA A 48 -9.26 4.10 -3.45
C ALA A 48 -8.48 4.77 -2.32
N LEU A 49 -8.89 5.98 -1.89
CA LEU A 49 -8.52 6.51 -0.59
C LEU A 49 -8.70 5.36 0.41
N ALA A 50 -7.62 4.99 1.10
CA ALA A 50 -7.65 3.87 2.03
C ALA A 50 -8.77 4.12 3.05
N SER A 51 -9.89 3.42 2.90
CA SER A 51 -11.03 3.53 3.79
C SER A 51 -10.66 2.78 5.05
N ILE A 52 -10.08 3.48 6.01
CA ILE A 52 -9.76 2.93 7.32
C ILE A 52 -10.60 3.56 8.42
N ALA A 53 -10.87 2.77 9.44
CA ALA A 53 -11.48 3.22 10.68
C ALA A 53 -10.67 2.67 11.85
N MET A 54 -10.77 3.33 13.00
CA MET A 54 -10.26 2.82 14.27
C MET A 54 -11.47 2.48 15.15
N ASN A 55 -11.52 1.28 15.72
CA ASN A 55 -12.59 0.91 16.66
C ASN A 55 -12.21 1.23 18.11
N ASP A 56 -13.15 0.99 19.03
CA ASP A 56 -12.97 1.25 20.47
C ASP A 56 -11.89 0.36 21.11
N ASP A 57 -11.57 -0.78 20.49
CA ASP A 57 -10.50 -1.70 20.90
C ASP A 57 -9.11 -1.30 20.35
N ALA A 58 -8.99 -0.08 19.80
CA ALA A 58 -7.79 0.44 19.17
C ALA A 58 -7.24 -0.46 18.03
N GLN A 59 -8.13 -1.01 17.21
CA GLN A 59 -7.79 -1.79 16.02
C GLN A 59 -8.09 -0.98 14.76
N VAL A 60 -7.18 -1.05 13.80
CA VAL A 60 -7.37 -0.44 12.48
C VAL A 60 -8.13 -1.42 11.61
N ILE A 61 -9.31 -0.99 11.16
CA ILE A 61 -10.18 -1.75 10.25
C ILE A 61 -9.86 -1.33 8.82
N ASN A 62 -9.66 -2.31 7.94
CA ASN A 62 -9.60 -2.08 6.50
C ASN A 62 -11.01 -2.17 5.90
N GLY A 63 -11.64 -1.04 5.66
CA GLY A 63 -12.92 -0.93 4.94
C GLY A 63 -12.77 -0.76 3.42
N GLY A 64 -11.55 -0.84 2.87
CA GLY A 64 -11.29 -0.75 1.44
C GLY A 64 -11.33 -2.11 0.74
N GLY A 65 -11.12 -2.10 -0.59
CA GLY A 65 -11.18 -3.29 -1.45
C GLY A 65 -9.85 -4.02 -1.65
N ALA A 66 -8.75 -3.54 -1.08
CA ALA A 66 -7.41 -4.12 -1.23
C ALA A 66 -6.69 -4.23 0.11
N ASP A 67 -5.69 -5.13 0.22
CA ASP A 67 -4.84 -5.24 1.40
C ASP A 67 -4.15 -3.90 1.71
N MET A 68 -3.95 -3.59 2.99
CA MET A 68 -3.36 -2.32 3.42
C MET A 68 -2.26 -2.49 4.46
N TRP A 69 -1.12 -1.83 4.24
CA TRP A 69 -0.16 -1.60 5.31
C TRP A 69 -0.66 -0.46 6.19
N VAL A 70 -0.67 -0.68 7.50
CA VAL A 70 -1.19 0.28 8.48
C VAL A 70 -0.11 0.74 9.46
N ARG A 71 -0.17 2.01 9.82
CA ARG A 71 0.61 2.59 10.92
C ARG A 71 -0.26 3.48 11.77
N ALA A 72 0.09 3.66 13.03
CA ALA A 72 -0.64 4.52 13.94
C ALA A 72 0.31 5.36 14.80
N LYS A 73 -0.12 6.57 15.14
CA LYS A 73 0.58 7.45 16.07
C LYS A 73 -0.34 7.77 17.23
N VAL A 74 0.17 7.65 18.45
CA VAL A 74 -0.55 8.01 19.67
C VAL A 74 -0.04 9.36 20.16
N GLU A 75 -0.95 10.32 20.31
CA GLU A 75 -0.68 11.68 20.76
C GLU A 75 -1.29 11.89 22.16
N SER A 76 -0.52 12.55 23.04
CA SER A 76 -0.99 12.96 24.37
C SER A 76 -1.82 14.24 24.28
N PRO A 77 -2.89 14.40 25.08
CA PRO A 77 -3.70 15.62 25.08
C PRO A 77 -2.92 16.87 25.52
N ASP A 78 -1.87 16.73 26.33
CA ASP A 78 -1.07 17.87 26.83
C ASP A 78 0.28 17.97 26.13
N THR A 79 0.33 18.78 25.07
CA THR A 79 1.59 19.01 24.32
C THR A 79 1.82 20.48 23.99
N GLU A 80 1.71 21.40 24.96
CA GLU A 80 2.29 22.75 24.80
C GLU A 80 3.81 22.78 25.08
N ASN A 81 4.40 21.72 25.66
CA ASN A 81 5.83 21.71 26.04
C ASN A 81 6.58 20.37 25.80
N ALA A 82 6.19 19.55 24.82
CA ALA A 82 7.01 18.37 24.48
C ALA A 82 8.15 18.75 23.56
N ASN A 83 9.36 18.75 24.12
CA ASN A 83 10.58 18.63 23.34
C ASN A 83 10.44 17.43 22.39
N ARG A 84 10.68 17.70 21.10
CA ARG A 84 10.66 16.69 20.05
C ARG A 84 11.64 15.59 20.40
N ASN A 85 11.19 14.36 20.14
CA ASN A 85 11.92 13.11 20.16
C ASN A 85 11.95 12.43 21.54
N VAL A 86 11.54 11.16 21.52
CA VAL A 86 11.51 10.17 22.61
C VAL A 86 10.13 9.99 23.28
N ASN A 87 9.42 9.04 22.66
CA ASN A 87 8.73 7.91 23.25
C ASN A 87 7.40 8.08 23.98
N ILE A 88 6.47 7.24 23.52
CA ILE A 88 5.39 6.58 24.24
C ILE A 88 4.86 7.46 25.35
N VAL A 89 3.92 8.34 24.99
CA VAL A 89 2.93 8.81 25.94
C VAL A 89 3.66 9.53 27.11
N GLY A 90 4.17 10.73 26.84
CA GLY A 90 5.27 11.39 27.57
C GLY A 90 5.22 11.33 29.10
N LYS A 91 6.41 11.16 29.72
CA LYS A 91 6.82 11.13 31.15
C LYS A 91 5.91 10.51 32.22
N ASP A 92 4.61 10.71 32.14
CA ASP A 92 3.63 10.38 33.17
C ASP A 92 2.59 9.36 32.71
N TYR A 93 2.51 9.06 31.41
CA TYR A 93 1.53 8.14 30.86
C TYR A 93 2.21 6.88 30.26
N GLN A 94 1.51 5.75 30.16
CA GLN A 94 2.04 4.53 29.52
C GLN A 94 0.94 3.79 28.76
N LEU A 95 1.29 3.24 27.58
CA LEU A 95 0.42 2.31 26.86
C LEU A 95 0.59 0.90 27.43
N ILE A 96 -0.52 0.28 27.82
CA ILE A 96 -0.57 -1.14 28.14
C ILE A 96 -0.95 -1.89 26.87
N SER A 97 -0.09 -2.79 26.40
CA SER A 97 -0.29 -3.54 25.17
C SER A 97 0.40 -4.89 25.22
N ASP A 98 -0.30 -5.92 24.74
CA ASP A 98 0.23 -7.28 24.58
C ASP A 98 0.73 -7.54 23.15
N THR A 99 0.58 -6.55 22.26
CA THR A 99 0.82 -6.71 20.81
C THR A 99 1.95 -5.82 20.31
N ILE A 100 2.44 -4.88 21.12
CA ILE A 100 3.60 -4.06 20.82
C ILE A 100 4.88 -4.84 21.17
N THR A 101 5.70 -5.12 20.18
CA THR A 101 6.98 -5.81 20.32
C THR A 101 8.08 -5.00 19.63
N ALA A 102 9.15 -4.66 20.38
CA ALA A 102 10.25 -3.84 19.88
C ALA A 102 11.13 -4.56 18.86
N ASP A 103 11.42 -5.84 19.07
CA ASP A 103 12.17 -6.67 18.13
C ASP A 103 11.47 -8.03 17.95
N PRO A 104 10.40 -8.08 17.13
CA PRO A 104 9.62 -9.30 16.96
C PRO A 104 10.38 -10.31 16.11
N SER A 105 10.34 -11.58 16.53
CA SER A 105 10.75 -12.73 15.73
C SER A 105 9.95 -12.85 14.44
N GLU A 106 10.44 -13.62 13.46
CA GLU A 106 9.69 -13.84 12.22
C GLU A 106 8.30 -14.46 12.46
N ALA A 107 8.17 -15.33 13.46
CA ALA A 107 6.89 -15.95 13.81
C ALA A 107 5.91 -14.91 14.36
N GLU A 108 6.37 -14.03 15.25
CA GLU A 108 5.56 -12.93 15.79
C GLU A 108 5.14 -11.97 14.69
N ARG A 109 6.07 -11.58 13.79
CA ARG A 109 5.75 -10.74 12.64
C ARG A 109 4.67 -11.35 11.77
N LYS A 110 4.77 -12.64 11.43
CA LYS A 110 3.76 -13.36 10.64
C LYS A 110 2.40 -13.47 11.36
N SER A 111 2.39 -13.42 12.68
CA SER A 111 1.17 -13.46 13.49
C SER A 111 0.47 -12.09 13.62
N GLY A 112 1.09 -11.00 13.15
CA GLY A 112 0.62 -9.63 13.34
C GLY A 112 1.01 -9.07 14.71
N VAL A 113 1.91 -8.10 14.74
CA VAL A 113 2.34 -7.35 15.92
C VAL A 113 2.57 -5.89 15.53
N TRP A 114 2.55 -5.00 16.51
CA TRP A 114 2.91 -3.61 16.36
C TRP A 114 4.36 -3.39 16.77
N THR A 115 5.10 -2.57 16.03
CA THR A 115 6.46 -2.19 16.40
C THR A 115 6.60 -0.69 16.35
N LEU A 116 7.07 -0.08 17.45
CA LEU A 116 7.38 1.34 17.50
C LEU A 116 8.69 1.61 16.78
N GLU A 117 8.66 2.56 15.86
CA GLU A 117 9.82 2.99 15.11
C GLU A 117 10.29 4.39 15.53
N GLU A 118 11.51 4.76 15.13
CA GLU A 118 12.15 6.03 15.49
C GLU A 118 11.39 7.28 15.01
N ASP A 119 10.52 7.14 14.00
CA ASP A 119 9.67 8.22 13.50
C ASP A 119 8.43 8.48 14.39
N GLY A 120 8.28 7.72 15.48
CA GLY A 120 7.20 7.84 16.45
C GLY A 120 5.90 7.17 16.02
N TYR A 121 5.91 6.40 14.93
CA TYR A 121 4.77 5.58 14.52
C TYR A 121 4.94 4.14 14.97
N TYR A 122 3.81 3.53 15.33
CA TYR A 122 3.67 2.09 15.46
C TYR A 122 3.30 1.52 14.09
N TYR A 123 4.08 0.57 13.59
CA TYR A 123 3.82 -0.12 12.33
C TYR A 123 3.28 -1.52 12.60
N TYR A 124 2.20 -1.89 11.92
CA TYR A 124 1.70 -3.26 11.97
C TYR A 124 2.50 -4.16 11.03
N SER A 125 2.83 -5.36 11.49
CA SER A 125 3.83 -6.22 10.84
C SER A 125 3.36 -6.93 9.57
N ILE A 126 2.05 -6.99 9.33
CA ILE A 126 1.43 -7.59 8.14
C ILE A 126 0.40 -6.64 7.53
N PRO A 127 0.09 -6.76 6.22
CA PRO A 127 -1.05 -6.09 5.65
C PRO A 127 -2.36 -6.56 6.31
N VAL A 128 -3.33 -5.65 6.42
CA VAL A 128 -4.69 -5.95 6.86
C VAL A 128 -5.54 -6.18 5.61
N SER A 129 -6.18 -7.34 5.49
CA SER A 129 -7.01 -7.68 4.32
C SER A 129 -8.34 -6.91 4.32
N PRO A 130 -9.02 -6.76 3.17
CA PRO A 130 -10.36 -6.17 3.09
C PRO A 130 -11.35 -6.77 4.08
N GLY A 131 -11.99 -5.91 4.88
CA GLY A 131 -12.96 -6.32 5.91
C GLY A 131 -12.34 -6.87 7.20
N GLU A 132 -11.01 -7.01 7.26
CA GLU A 132 -10.31 -7.44 8.47
C GLU A 132 -9.85 -6.25 9.32
N GLN A 133 -9.36 -6.58 10.52
CA GLN A 133 -8.85 -5.64 11.49
C GLN A 133 -7.45 -6.06 11.96
N SER A 134 -6.61 -5.08 12.28
CA SER A 134 -5.34 -5.34 12.97
C SER A 134 -5.60 -5.92 14.35
N LYS A 135 -4.56 -6.48 14.99
CA LYS A 135 -4.58 -6.61 16.46
C LYS A 135 -4.67 -5.23 17.12
N SER A 136 -5.21 -5.19 18.34
CA SER A 136 -5.32 -3.96 19.12
C SER A 136 -3.95 -3.33 19.32
N LEU A 137 -3.82 -2.03 19.12
CA LEU A 137 -2.56 -1.30 19.34
C LEU A 137 -2.22 -1.24 20.84
N PHE A 138 -3.23 -1.02 21.68
CA PHE A 138 -3.14 -1.03 23.14
C PHE A 138 -4.48 -1.46 23.73
N THR A 139 -4.48 -1.93 24.97
CA THR A 139 -5.69 -2.29 25.72
C THR A 139 -6.13 -1.17 26.66
N SER A 140 -5.17 -0.41 27.20
CA SER A 140 -5.46 0.73 28.06
C SER A 140 -4.29 1.72 28.10
N VAL A 141 -4.55 2.90 28.62
CA VAL A 141 -3.55 3.93 28.90
C VAL A 141 -3.55 4.19 30.39
N THR A 142 -2.39 4.12 31.02
CA THR A 142 -2.20 4.51 32.42
C THR A 142 -1.58 5.89 32.50
N GLY A 143 -1.90 6.64 33.55
CA GLY A 143 -1.38 7.99 33.85
C GLY A 143 -0.89 8.10 35.29
N PRO A 144 -0.34 9.24 35.72
CA PRO A 144 0.20 9.39 37.05
C PRO A 144 -0.94 9.37 38.08
N VAL A 145 -0.82 8.49 39.07
CA VAL A 145 -1.78 8.39 40.18
C VAL A 145 -1.58 9.60 41.10
N GLY A 146 -2.61 10.45 41.24
CA GLY A 146 -2.63 11.56 42.19
C GLY A 146 -2.91 12.94 41.60
N ALA A 147 -3.08 13.06 40.29
CA ALA A 147 -3.67 14.25 39.72
C ALA A 147 -5.20 14.17 39.88
N ASN A 148 -5.81 15.18 40.50
CA ASN A 148 -7.24 15.31 40.75
C ASN A 148 -8.05 15.48 39.45
N HIS A 149 -7.88 14.60 38.49
CA HIS A 149 -8.58 14.64 37.23
C HIS A 149 -9.85 13.80 37.37
N GLU A 150 -10.95 14.49 37.64
CA GLU A 150 -12.32 14.00 37.43
C GLU A 150 -12.64 13.71 35.94
N GLY A 151 -11.63 13.42 35.12
CA GLY A 151 -11.77 13.14 33.70
C GLY A 151 -10.80 12.03 33.28
N ALA A 152 -11.32 11.01 32.60
CA ALA A 152 -10.48 10.00 31.96
C ALA A 152 -9.49 10.71 31.02
N ALA A 153 -8.19 10.41 31.16
CA ALA A 153 -7.20 10.91 30.23
C ALA A 153 -7.49 10.36 28.83
N SER A 154 -7.79 11.23 27.88
CA SER A 154 -8.08 10.86 26.49
C SER A 154 -6.81 10.93 25.66
N VAL A 155 -6.33 9.80 25.13
CA VAL A 155 -5.30 9.81 24.08
C VAL A 155 -5.94 10.00 22.72
N LYS A 156 -5.25 10.71 21.83
CA LYS A 156 -5.66 10.80 20.43
C LYS A 156 -4.84 9.80 19.62
N VAL A 157 -5.49 9.01 18.78
CA VAL A 157 -4.81 8.08 17.89
C VAL A 157 -5.06 8.49 16.45
N GLN A 158 -3.98 8.67 15.69
CA GLN A 158 -4.01 8.91 14.26
C GLN A 158 -3.54 7.65 13.54
N ALA A 159 -4.46 6.98 12.84
CA ALA A 159 -4.13 5.85 11.98
C ALA A 159 -3.95 6.32 10.53
N GLU A 160 -3.02 5.68 9.83
CA GLU A 160 -2.74 5.88 8.42
C GLU A 160 -2.58 4.53 7.73
N ALA A 161 -2.94 4.47 6.45
CA ALA A 161 -2.84 3.27 5.66
C ALA A 161 -2.37 3.56 4.24
N VAL A 162 -1.62 2.61 3.67
CA VAL A 162 -1.26 2.59 2.25
C VAL A 162 -1.66 1.25 1.68
N GLN A 163 -2.32 1.27 0.52
CA GLN A 163 -2.71 0.04 -0.16
C GLN A 163 -1.49 -0.75 -0.62
N VAL A 164 -1.60 -2.06 -0.56
CA VAL A 164 -0.66 -2.98 -1.21
C VAL A 164 -0.89 -2.88 -2.71
N ASN A 165 0.01 -2.19 -3.41
CA ASN A 165 0.00 -2.01 -4.85
C ASN A 165 1.28 -2.62 -5.46
N TRP A 166 1.50 -2.42 -6.77
CA TRP A 166 2.70 -2.94 -7.45
C TRP A 166 4.02 -2.43 -6.86
N ILE A 167 4.02 -1.26 -6.21
CA ILE A 167 5.18 -0.65 -5.56
C ILE A 167 5.44 -1.32 -4.19
N SER A 168 4.41 -1.47 -3.37
CA SER A 168 4.52 -1.99 -2.00
C SER A 168 4.38 -3.52 -1.90
N LYS A 169 4.04 -4.23 -2.99
CA LYS A 169 3.91 -5.70 -3.04
C LYS A 169 5.19 -6.45 -2.62
N LYS A 170 6.36 -5.82 -2.78
CA LYS A 170 7.66 -6.39 -2.38
C LYS A 170 8.13 -5.93 -1.00
N ALA A 171 7.38 -5.03 -0.34
CA ALA A 171 7.74 -4.56 0.98
C ALA A 171 7.69 -5.72 1.98
N LYS A 172 8.74 -5.85 2.78
CA LYS A 172 8.85 -6.88 3.82
C LYS A 172 8.32 -6.38 5.17
N SER A 173 7.94 -5.11 5.25
CA SER A 173 7.43 -4.47 6.46
C SER A 173 6.56 -3.26 6.12
N GLY A 174 5.71 -2.86 7.07
CA GLY A 174 4.96 -1.61 6.96
C GLY A 174 5.88 -0.40 6.81
N LYS A 175 6.99 -0.33 7.56
CA LYS A 175 7.97 0.77 7.45
C LYS A 175 8.52 0.91 6.03
N GLU A 176 8.89 -0.20 5.41
CA GLU A 176 9.35 -0.22 4.02
C GLU A 176 8.24 0.20 3.05
N ALA A 177 7.01 -0.30 3.24
CA ALA A 177 5.87 0.08 2.40
C ALA A 177 5.58 1.59 2.44
N PHE A 178 5.57 2.20 3.63
CA PHE A 178 5.39 3.64 3.78
C PHE A 178 6.58 4.44 3.24
N SER A 179 7.80 3.92 3.36
CA SER A 179 9.00 4.56 2.78
C SER A 179 8.93 4.57 1.25
N LEU A 180 8.52 3.45 0.65
CA LEU A 180 8.26 3.35 -0.78
C LEU A 180 7.14 4.31 -1.19
N PHE A 181 5.98 4.30 -0.52
CA PHE A 181 4.89 5.23 -0.82
C PHE A 181 5.36 6.70 -0.86
N ARG A 182 6.12 7.14 0.14
CA ARG A 182 6.68 8.51 0.19
C ARG A 182 7.67 8.79 -0.95
N ALA A 183 8.51 7.81 -1.32
CA ALA A 183 9.47 7.98 -2.40
C ALA A 183 8.77 8.12 -3.77
N TYR A 184 7.62 7.50 -3.95
CA TYR A 184 6.87 7.52 -5.22
C TYR A 184 5.81 8.62 -5.30
N GLN A 185 5.36 9.20 -4.18
CA GLN A 185 4.43 10.34 -4.16
C GLN A 185 4.87 11.50 -5.08
N PRO A 186 6.12 11.99 -5.01
CA PRO A 186 6.58 13.10 -5.86
C PRO A 186 6.53 12.79 -7.37
N LEU A 187 6.69 11.52 -7.76
CA LEU A 187 6.61 11.09 -9.16
C LEU A 187 5.17 11.08 -9.67
N GLN A 188 4.20 10.81 -8.79
CA GLN A 188 2.77 10.86 -9.12
C GLN A 188 2.28 12.30 -9.28
N GLU A 189 2.70 13.22 -8.39
CA GLU A 189 2.39 14.66 -8.55
C GLU A 189 2.91 15.23 -9.87
N TYR A 190 4.06 14.74 -10.34
CA TYR A 190 4.64 15.15 -11.62
C TYR A 190 3.90 14.58 -12.84
N LYS A 191 3.29 13.40 -12.72
CA LYS A 191 2.45 12.81 -13.79
C LYS A 191 1.05 13.43 -13.85
N GLY A 192 0.60 14.12 -12.80
CA GLY A 192 -0.72 14.77 -12.73
C GLY A 192 -0.78 16.20 -13.29
N LYS A 193 0.35 16.80 -13.69
CA LYS A 193 0.38 18.11 -14.35
C LYS A 193 0.62 17.96 -15.85
N PHE A 194 -0.46 17.74 -16.59
CA PHE A 194 -0.49 18.09 -18.01
C PHE A 194 -1.05 19.52 -18.12
N VAL A 195 -0.27 20.41 -18.75
CA VAL A 195 -0.70 21.76 -19.13
C VAL A 195 -1.70 21.66 -20.28
#